data_AF-A0A832G2U5-F1
#
_entry.id   AF-A0A832G2U5-F1
#
_cell.length_a   1.000
_cell.length_b   1.000
_cell.length_c   1.000
_cell.angle_alpha   90.00
_cell.angle_beta   90.00
_cell.angle_gamma   90.00
#
_symmetry.space_group_name_H-M   'P 1'
#
loop_
_entity.id
_entity.type
_entity.pdbx_description
1 polymer ?
#
loop_
_entity_poly.entity_id
_entity_poly.type
_entity_poly.pdbx_seq_one_letter_code
_entity_poly.pdbx_strand_id
1 'polypeptide(L)'
;MRMQVSHPQLLNVAAYLERSVVNGPGTRFVIWLQGCPIRCPGCINKDLWPLEPKLLIPVTEMAERILRTPGIEGVTYSGGEPMIQAEPLYTLSQILRSQGLSILCYTGYTLTELQTKKRPVDKQTHFPMRYHN
;
A
#
# COMPACT_ATOMS: atom_id res chain seq x y z
N MET A 1 3.67 -0.03 -24.62
CA MET A 1 2.44 0.69 -24.24
C MET A 1 2.82 1.70 -23.17
N ARG A 2 2.90 3.00 -23.49
CA ARG A 2 3.32 4.04 -22.53
C ARG A 2 2.12 4.38 -21.64
N MET A 3 2.19 4.05 -20.35
CA MET A 3 1.22 4.57 -19.38
C MET A 3 1.50 6.06 -19.20
N GLN A 4 0.69 6.92 -19.81
CA GLN A 4 0.62 8.33 -19.45
C GLN A 4 -0.06 8.42 -18.07
N VAL A 5 0.72 8.69 -17.02
CA VAL A 5 0.18 8.95 -15.68
C VAL A 5 0.04 10.46 -15.55
N SER A 6 -1.18 10.98 -15.64
CA SER A 6 -1.47 12.42 -15.66
C SER A 6 -1.42 13.09 -14.28
N HIS A 7 -1.28 12.34 -13.18
CA HIS A 7 -1.12 12.85 -11.81
C HIS A 7 -0.23 11.92 -10.98
N PRO A 8 0.62 12.43 -10.06
CA PRO A 8 1.46 11.58 -9.23
C PRO A 8 0.58 10.63 -8.41
N GLN A 9 0.80 9.33 -8.58
CA GLN A 9 0.15 8.31 -7.76
C GLN A 9 0.67 8.43 -6.33
N LEU A 10 -0.23 8.59 -5.37
CA LEU A 10 0.08 8.75 -3.95
C LEU A 10 -0.31 7.48 -3.18
N LEU A 11 0.48 7.15 -2.17
CA LEU A 11 0.18 6.18 -1.13
C LEU A 11 -0.25 6.93 0.12
N ASN A 12 -1.37 6.55 0.73
CA ASN A 12 -1.76 7.00 2.06
C ASN A 12 -1.22 6.02 3.10
N VAL A 13 -0.09 6.37 3.71
CA VAL A 13 0.68 5.52 4.60
C VAL A 13 0.39 5.89 6.06
N ALA A 14 0.20 4.89 6.91
CA ALA A 14 0.06 5.10 8.35
C ALA A 14 1.40 5.05 9.09
N ALA A 15 2.26 4.13 8.68
CA ALA A 15 3.63 3.98 9.16
C ALA A 15 4.42 3.11 8.17
N TYR A 16 5.74 3.12 8.30
CA TYR A 16 6.60 2.16 7.63
C TYR A 16 7.78 1.78 8.53
N LEU A 17 8.36 0.61 8.29
CA LEU A 17 9.54 0.10 8.98
C LEU A 17 10.51 -0.42 7.94
N GLU A 18 11.73 0.13 7.92
CA GLU A 18 12.69 -0.15 6.85
C GLU A 18 13.14 -1.61 6.83
N ARG A 19 13.27 -2.24 8.00
CA ARG A 19 13.73 -3.64 8.12
C ARG A 19 12.94 -4.39 9.19
N SER A 20 12.31 -5.48 8.79
CA SER A 20 11.60 -6.41 9.66
C SER A 20 11.87 -7.85 9.23
N VAL A 21 12.08 -8.74 10.20
CA VAL A 21 12.18 -10.20 9.99
C VAL A 21 10.93 -10.94 10.48
N VAL A 22 9.91 -10.22 10.96
CA VAL A 22 8.69 -10.79 11.54
C VAL A 22 7.43 -10.48 10.72
N ASN A 23 7.54 -9.68 9.66
CA ASN A 23 6.42 -9.29 8.79
C ASN A 23 6.43 -9.99 7.42
N GLY A 24 6.96 -11.21 7.37
CA GLY A 24 6.97 -12.07 6.20
C GLY A 24 8.33 -12.79 6.03
N PRO A 25 8.49 -13.59 4.97
CA PRO A 25 9.73 -14.30 4.70
C PRO A 25 10.90 -13.36 4.38
N GLY A 26 12.07 -13.64 4.95
CA GLY A 26 13.28 -12.84 4.78
C GLY A 26 13.24 -11.49 5.49
N THR A 27 14.22 -10.63 5.20
CA THR A 27 14.24 -9.24 5.70
C THR A 27 13.40 -8.34 4.80
N ARG A 28 12.41 -7.64 5.36
CA ARG A 28 11.40 -6.90 4.57
C ARG A 28 11.29 -5.44 4.97
N PHE A 29 11.11 -4.57 3.98
CA PHE A 29 10.56 -3.24 4.20
C PHE A 29 9.04 -3.35 4.39
N VAL A 30 8.48 -2.78 5.44
CA VAL A 30 7.06 -2.92 5.77
C VAL A 30 6.37 -1.59 5.61
N ILE A 31 5.25 -1.59 4.89
CA ILE A 31 4.37 -0.43 4.74
C ILE A 31 3.03 -0.79 5.39
N TRP A 32 2.64 -0.03 6.42
CA TRP A 32 1.27 -0.07 6.94
C TRP A 32 0.47 1.04 6.30
N LEU A 33 -0.56 0.69 5.53
CA LEU A 33 -1.41 1.62 4.82
C LEU A 33 -2.50 2.20 5.75
N GLN A 34 -2.91 3.44 5.48
CA GLN A 34 -4.03 4.07 6.17
C GLN A 34 -5.35 3.80 5.42
N GLY A 35 -6.40 3.54 6.19
CA GLY A 35 -7.76 3.31 5.70
C GLY A 35 -8.13 1.83 5.65
N CYS A 36 -9.23 1.44 6.29
CA CYS A 36 -9.76 0.08 6.28
C CYS A 36 -11.29 0.09 6.33
N PRO A 37 -12.00 -0.29 5.26
CA PRO A 37 -13.45 -0.37 5.27
C PRO A 37 -13.99 -1.65 5.94
N ILE A 38 -13.15 -2.68 6.15
CA ILE A 38 -13.58 -4.00 6.62
C ILE A 38 -14.02 -3.96 8.10
N ARG A 39 -13.29 -3.20 8.94
CA ARG A 39 -13.58 -3.02 10.38
C ARG A 39 -13.84 -4.34 11.13
N CYS A 40 -12.94 -5.31 10.95
CA CYS A 40 -13.08 -6.65 11.51
C CYS A 40 -13.35 -6.63 13.04
N PRO A 41 -14.17 -7.55 13.57
CA PRO A 41 -14.27 -7.80 14.99
C PRO A 41 -12.89 -8.10 15.59
N GLY A 42 -12.56 -7.46 16.72
CA GLY A 42 -11.26 -7.67 17.39
C GLY A 42 -10.05 -7.04 16.68
N CYS A 43 -10.25 -6.18 15.66
CA CYS A 43 -9.13 -5.49 15.02
C CYS A 43 -8.28 -4.73 16.06
N ILE A 44 -6.98 -5.04 16.11
CA ILE A 44 -6.02 -4.37 17.01
C ILE A 44 -5.51 -3.03 16.44
N ASN A 45 -5.78 -2.77 15.15
CA ASN A 45 -5.32 -1.58 14.42
C ASN A 45 -6.50 -0.66 14.04
N LYS A 46 -7.41 -0.39 14.98
CA LYS A 46 -8.62 0.43 14.73
C LYS A 46 -8.29 1.84 14.27
N ASP A 47 -7.14 2.37 14.68
CA ASP A 47 -6.63 3.69 14.26
C ASP A 47 -6.36 3.75 12.75
N LEU A 48 -6.26 2.61 12.07
CA LEU A 48 -6.08 2.53 10.61
C LEU A 48 -7.41 2.48 9.86
N TRP A 49 -8.56 2.45 10.55
CA TRP A 49 -9.88 2.45 9.90
C TRP A 49 -10.23 3.73 9.15
N PRO A 50 -9.95 4.95 9.66
CA PRO A 50 -10.33 6.19 9.00
C PRO A 50 -9.82 6.26 7.56
N LEU A 51 -10.74 6.54 6.63
CA LEU A 51 -10.45 6.77 5.21
C LEU A 51 -10.04 8.23 4.97
N GLU A 52 -9.10 8.71 5.79
CA GLU A 52 -8.60 10.08 5.75
C GLU A 52 -7.10 10.08 5.45
N PRO A 53 -6.57 11.14 4.80
CA PRO A 53 -5.13 11.30 4.62
C PRO A 53 -4.38 11.28 5.95
N LYS A 54 -3.30 10.51 6.02
CA LYS A 54 -2.36 10.50 7.15
C LYS A 54 -0.96 10.93 6.69
N LEU A 55 -0.30 10.11 5.88
CA LEU A 55 0.98 10.46 5.24
C LEU A 55 0.88 10.14 3.75
N LEU A 56 0.68 11.18 2.94
CA LEU A 56 0.60 11.05 1.49
C LEU A 56 2.01 11.05 0.90
N ILE A 57 2.45 9.91 0.37
CA ILE A 57 3.80 9.73 -0.19
C ILE A 57 3.68 9.39 -1.68
N PRO A 58 4.35 10.11 -2.58
CA PRO A 58 4.46 9.70 -3.98
C PRO A 58 5.05 8.30 -4.10
N VAL A 59 4.48 7.49 -5.01
CA VAL A 59 4.98 6.14 -5.28
C VAL A 59 6.48 6.15 -5.62
N THR A 60 6.95 7.16 -6.35
CA THR A 60 8.37 7.33 -6.70
C THR A 60 9.25 7.56 -5.48
N GLU A 61 8.83 8.41 -4.55
CA GLU A 61 9.57 8.68 -3.30
C GLU A 61 9.63 7.44 -2.41
N MET A 62 8.51 6.71 -2.27
CA MET A 62 8.51 5.46 -1.52
C MET A 62 9.41 4.40 -2.17
N ALA A 63 9.39 4.28 -3.49
CA ALA A 63 10.27 3.37 -4.21
C ALA A 63 11.75 3.71 -3.98
N GLU A 64 12.14 4.98 -4.10
CA GLU A 64 13.52 5.41 -3.84
C GLU A 64 13.98 5.07 -2.42
N ARG A 65 13.12 5.29 -1.42
CA ARG A 65 13.41 4.95 -0.02
C ARG A 65 13.64 3.44 0.16
N ILE A 66 12.76 2.62 -0.40
CA ILE A 66 12.86 1.16 -0.33
C ILE A 66 14.15 0.68 -1.00
N LEU A 67 14.44 1.17 -2.20
CA LEU A 67 15.62 0.74 -2.96
C LEU A 67 16.95 1.17 -2.32
N ARG A 68 16.94 2.22 -1.50
CA ARG A 68 18.10 2.64 -0.70
C ARG A 68 18.25 1.86 0.60
N THR A 69 17.28 1.03 0.98
CA THR A 69 17.33 0.26 2.22
C THR A 69 18.21 -0.98 2.03
N PRO A 70 19.37 -1.09 2.71
CA PRO A 70 20.29 -2.21 2.49
C PRO A 70 19.78 -3.50 3.14
N GLY A 71 20.01 -4.63 2.46
CA GLY A 71 19.82 -5.96 3.02
C GLY A 71 18.36 -6.38 3.18
N ILE A 72 17.44 -5.79 2.42
CA ILE A 72 16.07 -6.29 2.28
C ILE A 72 15.95 -7.25 1.09
N GLU A 73 15.09 -8.24 1.22
CA GLU A 73 14.78 -9.26 0.21
C GLU A 73 13.38 -9.04 -0.40
N GLY A 74 12.61 -8.10 0.17
CA GLY A 74 11.29 -7.77 -0.31
C GLY A 74 10.57 -6.71 0.49
N VAL A 75 9.33 -6.47 0.09
CA VAL A 75 8.43 -5.51 0.71
C VAL A 75 7.16 -6.21 1.17
N THR A 76 6.63 -5.79 2.30
CA THR A 76 5.35 -6.22 2.84
C THR A 76 4.38 -5.04 2.87
N TYR A 77 3.24 -5.18 2.20
CA TYR A 77 2.10 -4.30 2.39
C TYR A 77 1.18 -4.88 3.46
N SER A 78 0.84 -4.07 4.45
CA SER A 78 -0.03 -4.42 5.58
C SER A 78 -0.76 -3.17 6.06
N GLY A 79 -1.32 -3.21 7.27
CA GLY A 79 -2.12 -2.12 7.84
C GLY A 79 -3.42 -1.91 7.08
N GLY A 80 -4.24 -0.98 7.57
CA GLY A 80 -5.50 -0.58 6.95
C GLY A 80 -6.21 -1.73 6.22
N GLU A 81 -6.40 -1.55 4.92
CA GLU A 81 -6.61 -2.61 3.95
C GLU A 81 -5.84 -2.23 2.67
N PRO A 82 -4.73 -2.91 2.31
CA PRO A 82 -3.92 -2.51 1.16
C PRO A 82 -4.69 -2.49 -0.16
N MET A 83 -5.69 -3.36 -0.33
CA MET A 83 -6.43 -3.49 -1.59
C MET A 83 -7.32 -2.29 -1.92
N ILE A 84 -7.57 -1.37 -0.98
CA ILE A 84 -8.22 -0.09 -1.32
C ILE A 84 -7.27 0.90 -2.02
N GLN A 85 -5.96 0.63 -2.00
CA GLN A 85 -4.91 1.42 -2.66
C GLN A 85 -4.20 0.59 -3.76
N ALA A 86 -4.92 -0.33 -4.41
CA ALA A 86 -4.33 -1.32 -5.31
C ALA A 86 -3.57 -0.71 -6.51
N GLU A 87 -4.03 0.39 -7.09
CA GLU A 87 -3.39 1.02 -8.25
C GLU A 87 -1.98 1.60 -7.95
N PRO A 88 -1.81 2.47 -6.94
CA PRO A 88 -0.47 2.94 -6.56
C PRO A 88 0.43 1.81 -6.04
N LEU A 89 -0.13 0.81 -5.34
CA LEU A 89 0.64 -0.36 -4.89
C LEU A 89 1.07 -1.26 -6.05
N TYR A 90 0.26 -1.39 -7.10
CA TYR A 90 0.64 -2.11 -8.31
C TYR A 90 1.82 -1.42 -9.00
N THR A 91 1.74 -0.10 -9.18
CA THR A 91 2.83 0.70 -9.76
C THR A 91 4.11 0.56 -8.93
N LEU A 92 4.03 0.67 -7.61
CA LEU A 92 5.17 0.44 -6.71
C LEU A 92 5.74 -0.98 -6.89
N SER A 93 4.87 -1.98 -6.92
CA SER A 93 5.28 -3.39 -7.05
C SER A 93 6.00 -3.68 -8.37
N GLN A 94 5.59 -3.04 -9.47
CA GLN A 94 6.30 -3.17 -10.75
C GLN A 94 7.73 -2.64 -10.65
N ILE A 95 7.92 -1.46 -10.04
CA ILE A 95 9.24 -0.85 -9.83
C ILE A 95 10.11 -1.77 -8.99
N LEU A 96 9.61 -2.21 -7.83
CA LEU A 96 10.38 -3.01 -6.88
C LEU A 96 10.73 -4.41 -7.42
N ARG A 97 9.79 -5.07 -8.11
CA ARG A 97 10.06 -6.38 -8.74
C ARG A 97 11.10 -6.28 -9.85
N SER A 98 11.16 -5.16 -10.57
CA SER A 98 12.21 -4.94 -11.59
C SER A 98 13.62 -4.89 -10.98
N GLN A 99 13.71 -4.61 -9.68
CA GLN A 99 14.96 -4.56 -8.91
C GLN A 99 15.21 -5.85 -8.10
N GLY A 100 14.43 -6.92 -8.35
CA GLY A 100 14.64 -8.22 -7.70
C GLY A 100 13.98 -8.37 -6.32
N LEU A 101 13.22 -7.37 -5.84
CA LEU A 101 12.54 -7.46 -4.55
C LEU A 101 11.23 -8.25 -4.64
N SER A 102 11.02 -9.16 -3.69
CA SER A 102 9.75 -9.89 -3.57
C SER A 102 8.65 -9.01 -2.95
N ILE A 103 7.38 -9.26 -3.30
CA ILE A 103 6.22 -8.53 -2.75
C ILE A 103 5.34 -9.48 -1.96
N LEU A 104 4.98 -9.08 -0.74
CA LEU A 104 4.01 -9.74 0.11
C LEU A 104 2.89 -8.74 0.44
N CYS A 105 1.64 -9.19 0.46
CA CYS A 105 0.51 -8.35 0.83
C CYS A 105 -0.41 -9.08 1.80
N TYR A 106 -0.61 -8.50 2.98
CA TYR A 106 -1.65 -8.93 3.92
C TYR A 106 -2.93 -8.18 3.64
N THR A 107 -3.99 -8.89 3.25
CA THR A 107 -5.30 -8.34 2.95
C THR A 107 -6.37 -9.12 3.72
N GLY A 108 -7.44 -8.45 4.13
CA GLY A 108 -8.60 -9.07 4.75
C GLY A 108 -9.55 -9.72 3.74
N TYR A 109 -9.29 -9.58 2.44
CA TYR A 109 -10.07 -10.23 1.39
C TYR A 109 -9.52 -11.62 1.04
N THR A 110 -10.42 -12.54 0.75
CA THR A 110 -10.08 -13.81 0.09
C THR A 110 -9.70 -13.57 -1.36
N LEU A 111 -8.93 -14.50 -1.94
CA LEU A 111 -8.59 -14.45 -3.37
C LEU A 111 -9.85 -14.40 -4.25
N THR A 112 -10.90 -15.15 -3.89
CA THR A 112 -12.17 -15.16 -4.61
C THR A 112 -12.82 -13.78 -4.61
N GLU A 113 -12.88 -13.09 -3.48
CA GLU A 113 -13.43 -11.72 -3.39
C GLU A 113 -12.66 -10.74 -4.28
N LEU A 114 -11.33 -10.82 -4.27
CA LEU A 114 -10.46 -9.97 -5.09
C LEU A 114 -10.61 -10.22 -6.60
N GLN A 115 -10.97 -11.44 -7.00
CA GLN A 115 -11.19 -11.79 -8.40
C GLN A 115 -12.59 -11.41 -8.91
N THR A 116 -13.51 -11.01 -8.03
CA THR A 116 -14.82 -10.52 -8.47
C THR A 116 -14.71 -9.14 -9.12
N LYS A 117 -15.56 -8.85 -10.12
CA LYS A 117 -15.63 -7.52 -10.77
C LYS A 117 -16.13 -6.40 -9.85
N LYS A 118 -16.51 -6.70 -8.61
CA LYS A 118 -16.92 -5.72 -7.59
C LYS A 118 -15.67 -5.36 -6.80
N ARG A 119 -14.93 -4.34 -7.25
CA ARG A 119 -13.70 -3.98 -6.55
C ARG A 119 -14.08 -3.38 -5.19
N PRO A 120 -13.37 -3.73 -4.11
CA PRO A 120 -13.58 -3.07 -2.80
C PRO A 120 -13.45 -1.54 -2.86
N VAL A 121 -12.67 -1.05 -3.83
CA VAL A 121 -12.39 0.36 -4.14
C VAL A 121 -13.61 1.14 -4.63
N ASP A 122 -14.63 0.47 -5.18
CA ASP A 122 -15.74 1.14 -5.88
C ASP A 122 -16.68 1.93 -4.93
N LYS A 123 -16.34 2.08 -3.65
CA LYS A 123 -17.15 2.81 -2.67
C LYS A 123 -16.62 4.14 -2.16
N GLN A 124 -15.35 4.56 -2.29
CA GLN A 124 -14.93 5.84 -1.65
C GLN A 124 -13.54 6.45 -1.94
N THR A 125 -12.76 6.08 -2.96
CA THR A 125 -11.38 6.62 -3.10
C THR A 125 -11.24 7.74 -4.13
N HIS A 126 -12.12 8.74 -4.09
CA HIS A 126 -11.74 10.07 -4.60
C HIS A 126 -11.32 10.87 -3.38
N PHE A 127 -10.03 10.82 -3.04
CA PHE A 127 -9.47 11.85 -2.15
C PHE A 127 -9.76 13.19 -2.82
N PRO A 128 -10.60 14.06 -2.25
CA PRO A 128 -10.77 15.39 -2.81
C PRO A 128 -9.43 16.08 -2.61
N MET A 129 -8.63 16.15 -3.66
CA MET A 129 -7.43 16.98 -3.71
C MET A 129 -7.88 18.44 -3.68
N ARG A 130 -8.22 18.95 -2.49
CA ARG A 130 -8.30 20.38 -2.26
C ARG A 130 -6.89 20.86 -1.95
N TYR A 131 -6.08 21.03 -2.99
CA TYR A 131 -4.95 21.95 -2.91
C TYR A 131 -5.53 23.32 -2.57
N HIS A 132 -5.35 23.74 -1.32
CA HIS A 132 -5.52 25.15 -0.99
C HIS A 132 -4.21 25.81 -1.42
N ASN A 133 -4.32 26.73 -2.39
CA ASN A 133 -3.25 27.64 -2.79
C ASN A 133 -2.74 28.45 -1.60
#